data_AF-A0A523VXF7-F1
#
_entry.id   AF-A0A523VXF7-F1
#
_cell.length_a   1.000
_cell.length_b   1.000
_cell.length_c   1.000
_cell.angle_alpha   90.00
_cell.angle_beta   90.00
_cell.angle_gamma   90.00
#
_symmetry.space_group_name_H-M   'P 1'
#
loop_
_entity.id
_entity.type
_entity.pdbx_description
1 polymer ?
#
loop_
_entity_poly.entity_id
_entity_poly.type
_entity_poly.pdbx_seq_one_letter_code
_entity_poly.pdbx_strand_id
1 'polypeptide(L)'
;MEIIELKKKKVTELHDIARGLGLFNYTDLKKQDLIHAIVEADTQRSDLVPVEGVLQIHADGYGFLRSPNYNYLQSPDDIYLSISQIRKFNLKIGDHIKGLARPPREGERYFAMIKIEYINNIPLAEFRSRVVFDSLTPLYPNERIHLEIKDKNDFTMRTIDLFTPIGKGQRGLIVSPPRAGKTVILQKIANSITTNHPEITLIVLLIDERPEEVTDFERSVDAEVVSSTFDETPNRHTEVAEIILERAKRMVEAKKDVVILLDSLTRLARAHNAIVPHSGKTLSGGLDSTALQKPKKFFGAARKIEQGGSLTIIATALIDTGSRMDEIIFEEFKGTGNLELILDRKLSDRRIYPALDLHKSGTRKEELILTESELNRLWILRKFLSEMNVIEQMEFLTEKMRRTKTNKDFLDSMSGEA
;
A
#
# COMPACT_ATOMS: atom_id res chain seq x y z
N MET A 1 -4.26 1.12 43.30
CA MET A 1 -4.87 0.58 44.54
C MET A 1 -4.56 1.51 45.70
N GLU A 2 -5.47 1.71 46.66
CA GLU A 2 -5.21 2.57 47.82
C GLU A 2 -4.38 1.86 48.92
N ILE A 3 -3.35 2.55 49.43
CA ILE A 3 -2.46 2.06 50.51
C ILE A 3 -3.26 1.65 51.76
N ILE A 4 -4.38 2.33 52.04
CA ILE A 4 -5.25 2.09 53.20
C ILE A 4 -5.90 0.71 53.13
N GLU A 5 -6.27 0.23 51.94
CA GLU A 5 -6.86 -1.08 51.73
C GLU A 5 -5.82 -2.20 51.79
N LEU A 6 -4.63 -1.98 51.20
CA LEU A 6 -3.53 -2.94 51.22
C LEU A 6 -2.98 -3.18 52.62
N LYS A 7 -3.00 -2.17 53.51
CA LYS A 7 -2.62 -2.33 54.93
C LYS A 7 -3.53 -3.29 55.70
N LYS A 8 -4.82 -3.37 55.32
CA LYS A 8 -5.83 -4.24 55.95
C LYS A 8 -5.73 -5.71 55.52
N LYS A 9 -5.09 -6.00 54.39
CA LYS A 9 -4.91 -7.38 53.87
C LYS A 9 -3.86 -8.17 54.65
N LYS A 10 -3.99 -9.50 54.64
CA LYS A 10 -2.99 -10.43 55.19
C LYS A 10 -1.77 -10.52 54.26
N VAL A 11 -0.61 -10.87 54.81
CA VAL A 11 0.64 -11.00 54.01
C VAL A 11 0.50 -12.04 52.89
N THR A 12 -0.25 -13.11 53.14
CA THR A 12 -0.59 -14.13 52.13
C THR A 12 -1.36 -13.55 50.94
N GLU A 13 -2.35 -12.70 51.20
CA GLU A 13 -3.12 -12.02 50.15
C GLU A 13 -2.27 -11.00 49.38
N LEU A 14 -1.34 -10.32 50.07
CA LEU A 14 -0.39 -9.41 49.42
C LEU A 14 0.60 -10.17 48.53
N HIS A 15 1.03 -11.37 48.92
CA HIS A 15 1.85 -12.25 48.07
C HIS A 15 1.10 -12.70 46.81
N ASP A 16 -0.20 -13.01 46.92
CA ASP A 16 -1.01 -13.39 45.76
C ASP A 16 -1.22 -12.21 44.80
N ILE A 17 -1.42 -11.00 45.34
CA ILE A 17 -1.48 -9.76 44.54
C ILE A 17 -0.12 -9.49 43.86
N ALA A 18 0.99 -9.59 44.60
CA ALA A 18 2.33 -9.42 44.04
C ALA A 18 2.65 -10.44 42.95
N ARG A 19 2.20 -11.69 43.10
CA ARG A 19 2.29 -12.74 42.08
C ARG A 19 1.45 -12.41 40.85
N GLY A 20 0.22 -11.92 41.02
CA GLY A 20 -0.65 -11.49 39.93
C GLY A 20 -0.14 -10.24 39.18
N LEU A 21 0.68 -9.42 39.85
CA LEU A 21 1.40 -8.28 39.28
C LEU A 21 2.74 -8.66 38.64
N GLY A 22 3.21 -9.91 38.80
CA GLY A 22 4.45 -10.38 38.20
C GLY A 22 5.74 -9.88 38.89
N LEU A 23 5.67 -9.50 40.17
CA LEU A 23 6.84 -9.13 40.96
C LEU A 23 7.74 -10.34 41.21
N PHE A 24 9.07 -10.14 41.30
CA PHE A 24 10.06 -11.17 41.66
C PHE A 24 10.71 -10.83 43.01
N ASN A 25 11.17 -11.85 43.75
CA ASN A 25 11.81 -11.72 45.07
C ASN A 25 10.97 -10.97 46.13
N TYR A 26 9.64 -10.99 46.01
CA TYR A 26 8.74 -10.32 46.94
C TYR A 26 8.51 -11.09 48.26
N THR A 27 8.93 -12.36 48.33
CA THR A 27 8.72 -13.25 49.48
C THR A 27 9.54 -12.87 50.72
N ASP A 28 10.68 -12.21 50.53
CA ASP A 28 11.57 -11.78 51.62
C ASP A 28 11.30 -10.33 52.06
N LEU A 29 10.39 -9.63 51.37
CA LEU A 29 10.04 -8.25 51.67
C LEU A 29 9.17 -8.16 52.92
N LYS A 30 9.47 -7.19 53.79
CA LYS A 30 8.59 -6.87 54.92
C LYS A 30 7.27 -6.31 54.39
N LYS A 31 6.19 -6.47 55.17
CA LYS A 31 4.82 -6.07 54.75
C LYS A 31 4.74 -4.63 54.21
N GLN A 32 5.46 -3.68 54.80
CA GLN A 32 5.48 -2.28 54.31
C GLN A 32 6.17 -2.17 52.94
N ASP A 33 7.35 -2.76 52.77
CA ASP A 33 8.10 -2.75 51.51
C ASP A 33 7.35 -3.51 50.41
N LEU A 34 6.68 -4.60 50.75
CA LEU A 34 5.80 -5.35 49.86
C LEU A 34 4.59 -4.52 49.40
N ILE A 35 3.96 -3.77 50.30
CA ILE A 35 2.85 -2.87 49.94
C ILE A 35 3.36 -1.75 49.01
N HIS A 36 4.53 -1.18 49.27
CA HIS A 36 5.14 -0.19 48.40
C HIS A 36 5.46 -0.77 47.02
N ALA A 37 6.07 -1.95 46.94
CA ALA A 37 6.35 -2.64 45.68
C ALA A 37 5.07 -2.99 44.90
N ILE A 38 4.00 -3.40 45.60
CA ILE A 38 2.69 -3.66 44.99
C ILE A 38 2.07 -2.38 44.46
N VAL A 39 2.07 -1.29 45.23
CA VAL A 39 1.53 0.00 44.80
C VAL A 39 2.34 0.57 43.65
N GLU A 40 3.66 0.48 43.70
CA GLU A 40 4.55 0.92 42.63
C GLU A 40 4.32 0.09 41.36
N ALA A 41 4.23 -1.24 41.46
CA ALA A 41 3.93 -2.11 40.32
C ALA A 41 2.52 -1.90 39.77
N ASP A 42 1.53 -1.67 40.63
CA ASP A 42 0.15 -1.37 40.25
C ASP A 42 0.03 0.01 39.58
N THR A 43 0.77 1.01 40.07
CA THR A 43 0.85 2.36 39.47
C THR A 43 1.59 2.30 38.13
N GLN A 44 2.72 1.60 38.06
CA GLN A 44 3.45 1.38 36.80
C GLN A 44 2.62 0.59 35.79
N ARG A 45 1.71 -0.30 36.23
CA ARG A 45 0.78 -1.04 35.37
C ARG A 45 -0.43 -0.20 34.98
N SER A 46 -0.89 0.71 35.84
CA SER A 46 -1.94 1.69 35.51
C SER A 46 -1.45 2.78 34.55
N ASP A 47 -0.14 3.02 34.48
CA ASP A 47 0.48 3.98 33.57
C ASP A 47 0.76 3.40 32.16
N LEU A 48 0.52 2.10 31.93
CA LEU A 48 0.73 1.49 30.62
C LEU A 48 -0.43 1.84 29.69
N VAL A 49 -0.10 2.43 28.55
CA VAL A 49 -1.06 2.80 27.51
C VAL A 49 -1.04 1.78 26.37
N PRO A 50 -2.21 1.35 25.85
CA PRO A 50 -2.26 0.57 24.63
C PRO A 50 -1.79 1.43 23.47
N VAL A 51 -0.90 0.89 22.66
CA VAL A 51 -0.32 1.57 21.50
C VAL A 51 -0.26 0.64 20.30
N GLU A 52 -0.32 1.23 19.12
CA GLU A 52 -0.07 0.54 17.86
C GLU A 52 0.67 1.42 16.86
N GLY A 53 1.33 0.79 15.90
CA GLY A 53 1.96 1.48 14.78
C GLY A 53 2.83 0.57 13.94
N VAL A 54 3.44 1.13 12.91
CA VAL A 54 4.29 0.40 11.97
C VAL A 54 5.75 0.59 12.32
N LEU A 55 6.47 -0.51 12.48
CA LEU A 55 7.88 -0.47 12.86
C LEU A 55 8.75 0.10 11.73
N GLN A 56 9.51 1.14 12.05
CA GLN A 56 10.68 1.58 11.31
C GLN A 56 11.93 1.30 12.15
N ILE A 57 12.99 0.77 11.53
CA ILE A 57 14.25 0.44 12.20
C ILE A 57 15.33 1.39 11.70
N HIS A 58 16.06 2.03 12.62
CA HIS A 58 17.18 2.91 12.31
C HIS A 58 18.47 2.11 12.06
N ALA A 59 19.47 2.75 11.45
CA ALA A 59 20.76 2.13 11.16
C ALA A 59 21.46 1.56 12.42
N ASP A 60 21.27 2.21 13.57
CA ASP A 60 21.80 1.77 14.87
C ASP A 60 21.04 0.57 15.47
N GLY A 61 19.98 0.10 14.81
CA GLY A 61 19.26 -1.13 15.13
C GLY A 61 18.09 -0.98 16.11
N TYR A 62 17.90 0.18 16.74
CA TYR A 62 16.66 0.48 17.47
C TYR A 62 15.57 0.92 16.48
N GLY A 63 14.32 0.97 16.93
CA GLY A 63 13.21 1.34 16.06
C GLY A 63 12.15 2.20 16.72
N PHE A 64 11.24 2.71 15.89
CA PHE A 64 10.06 3.46 16.31
C PHE A 64 8.82 2.90 15.62
N LEU A 65 7.69 2.86 16.33
CA LEU A 65 6.39 2.64 15.71
C LEU A 65 5.89 3.99 15.19
N ARG A 66 5.70 4.07 13.87
CA ARG A 66 5.16 5.23 13.19
C ARG A 66 3.65 5.12 13.05
N SER A 67 2.95 6.23 13.20
CA SER A 67 1.50 6.28 13.11
C SER A 67 1.01 6.57 11.68
N PRO A 68 -0.06 5.89 11.21
CA PRO A 68 -0.74 6.24 9.97
C PRO A 68 -1.25 7.70 9.96
N ASN A 69 -1.68 8.22 11.12
CA ASN A 69 -2.25 9.58 11.24
C ASN A 69 -1.24 10.69 10.88
N TYR A 70 0.05 10.37 10.93
CA TYR A 70 1.13 11.26 10.56
C TYR A 70 1.83 10.78 9.28
N ASN A 71 1.13 10.07 8.38
CA ASN A 71 1.70 9.53 7.14
C ASN A 71 3.00 8.73 7.34
N TYR A 72 3.10 8.03 8.49
CA TYR A 72 4.29 7.27 8.91
C TYR A 72 5.57 8.08 9.11
N LEU A 73 5.41 9.38 9.36
CA LEU A 73 6.51 10.29 9.64
C LEU A 73 6.90 10.28 11.10
N GLN A 74 8.05 10.89 11.37
CA GLN A 74 8.50 11.11 12.74
C GLN A 74 7.51 12.05 13.45
N SER A 75 6.98 11.57 14.56
CA SER A 75 6.05 12.29 15.43
C SER A 75 6.53 12.23 16.88
N PRO A 76 6.25 13.25 17.71
CA PRO A 76 6.46 13.16 19.15
C PRO A 76 5.78 11.95 19.81
N ASP A 77 4.71 11.43 19.20
CA ASP A 77 3.93 10.30 19.70
C ASP A 77 4.52 8.94 19.31
N ASP A 78 5.67 8.91 18.65
CA ASP A 78 6.29 7.65 18.23
C ASP A 78 6.71 6.79 19.41
N ILE A 79 6.52 5.48 19.27
CA ILE A 79 6.86 4.51 20.33
C ILE A 79 8.21 3.88 20.06
N TYR A 80 9.15 4.10 20.97
CA TYR A 80 10.48 3.51 20.95
C TYR A 80 10.44 2.00 21.18
N LEU A 81 11.15 1.26 20.32
CA LEU A 81 11.48 -0.15 20.48
C LEU A 81 12.99 -0.36 20.58
N SER A 82 13.39 -1.10 21.60
CA SER A 82 14.79 -1.45 21.82
C SER A 82 15.31 -2.50 20.83
N ILE A 83 16.62 -2.50 20.60
CA ILE A 83 17.34 -3.51 19.81
C ILE A 83 17.02 -4.93 20.32
N SER A 84 16.92 -5.09 21.64
CA SER A 84 16.63 -6.39 22.28
C SER A 84 15.26 -6.91 21.88
N GLN A 85 14.21 -6.06 21.90
CA GLN A 85 12.87 -6.44 21.48
C GLN A 85 12.83 -6.80 19.99
N ILE A 86 13.46 -5.98 19.14
CA ILE A 86 13.53 -6.22 17.69
C ILE A 86 14.18 -7.58 17.40
N ARG A 87 15.31 -7.89 18.05
CA ARG A 87 15.99 -9.17 17.88
C ARG A 87 15.20 -10.33 18.46
N LYS A 88 14.65 -10.19 19.67
CA LYS A 88 13.90 -11.24 20.37
C LYS A 88 12.71 -11.75 19.56
N PHE A 89 11.98 -10.84 18.91
CA PHE A 89 10.78 -11.18 18.15
C PHE A 89 11.02 -11.24 16.63
N ASN A 90 12.30 -11.13 16.19
CA ASN A 90 12.69 -11.09 14.78
C ASN A 90 11.84 -10.11 13.95
N LEU A 91 11.66 -8.90 14.49
CA LEU A 91 10.85 -7.86 13.88
C LEU A 91 11.54 -7.29 12.64
N LYS A 92 10.74 -6.88 11.66
CA LYS A 92 11.19 -6.28 10.40
C LYS A 92 10.51 -4.92 10.20
N ILE A 93 11.12 -4.07 9.37
CA ILE A 93 10.50 -2.82 8.93
C ILE A 93 9.14 -3.15 8.31
N GLY A 94 8.13 -2.32 8.58
CA GLY A 94 6.77 -2.51 8.09
C GLY A 94 5.88 -3.39 8.99
N ASP A 95 6.42 -4.04 10.03
CA ASP A 95 5.59 -4.84 10.94
C ASP A 95 4.61 -3.92 11.70
N HIS A 96 3.32 -4.26 11.65
CA HIS A 96 2.30 -3.60 12.46
C HIS A 96 2.30 -4.21 13.86
N ILE A 97 2.65 -3.42 14.86
CA ILE A 97 2.82 -3.90 16.23
C ILE A 97 1.74 -3.29 17.10
N LYS A 98 1.06 -4.12 17.90
CA LYS A 98 0.17 -3.67 18.97
C LYS A 98 0.66 -4.17 20.31
N GLY A 99 0.55 -3.34 21.33
CA GLY A 99 1.02 -3.69 22.66
C GLY A 99 0.78 -2.60 23.69
N LEU A 100 1.56 -2.67 24.77
CA LEU A 100 1.52 -1.73 25.88
C LEU A 100 2.84 -0.96 25.93
N ALA A 101 2.77 0.36 25.97
CA ALA A 101 3.91 1.25 26.18
C ALA A 101 3.78 2.02 27.48
N ARG A 102 4.92 2.45 28.02
CA ARG A 102 4.98 3.38 29.14
C ARG A 102 5.31 4.80 28.66
N PRO A 103 4.86 5.84 29.38
CA PRO A 103 5.33 7.20 29.18
C PRO A 103 6.85 7.34 29.31
N PRO A 104 7.46 8.36 28.68
CA PRO A 104 8.86 8.68 28.85
C PRO A 104 9.19 8.98 30.33
N ARG A 105 10.31 8.46 30.81
CA ARG A 105 10.88 8.84 32.12
C ARG A 105 11.71 10.11 32.01
N GLU A 106 12.16 10.63 33.15
CA GLU A 106 13.03 11.81 33.20
C GLU A 106 14.28 11.60 32.32
N GLY A 107 14.44 12.46 31.30
CA GLY A 107 15.52 12.37 30.30
C GLY A 107 15.16 11.60 29.02
N GLU A 108 14.02 10.91 28.96
CA GLU A 108 13.49 10.27 27.75
C GLU A 108 12.51 11.19 27.01
N ARG A 109 12.44 11.06 25.68
CA ARG A 109 11.56 11.89 24.83
C ARG A 109 10.31 11.16 24.33
N TYR A 110 10.35 9.84 24.26
CA TYR A 110 9.34 9.03 23.57
C TYR A 110 8.73 7.99 24.51
N PHE A 111 7.52 7.56 24.19
CA PHE A 111 6.93 6.37 24.81
C PHE A 111 7.82 5.15 24.52
N ALA A 112 7.94 4.24 25.48
CA ALA A 112 8.75 3.04 25.33
C ALA A 112 7.88 1.79 25.37
N MET A 113 7.98 0.95 24.34
CA MET A 113 7.27 -0.33 24.27
C MET A 113 7.70 -1.23 25.44
N ILE A 114 6.73 -1.70 26.23
CA ILE A 114 6.96 -2.63 27.35
C ILE A 114 6.60 -4.05 26.94
N LYS A 115 5.43 -4.23 26.31
CA LYS A 115 4.91 -5.55 25.98
C LYS A 115 4.30 -5.54 24.58
N ILE A 116 4.79 -6.41 23.71
CA ILE A 116 4.18 -6.68 22.40
C ILE A 116 3.12 -7.76 22.57
N GLU A 117 1.93 -7.53 22.03
CA GLU A 117 0.80 -8.47 22.11
C GLU A 117 0.43 -9.01 20.73
N TYR A 118 0.54 -8.20 19.68
CA TYR A 118 0.23 -8.58 18.30
C TYR A 118 1.32 -8.11 17.35
N ILE A 119 1.58 -8.93 16.32
CA ILE A 119 2.42 -8.61 15.17
C ILE A 119 1.61 -8.89 13.92
N ASN A 120 1.41 -7.88 13.06
CA ASN A 120 0.58 -7.95 11.85
C ASN A 120 -0.83 -8.49 12.12
N ASN A 121 -1.44 -8.05 13.24
CA ASN A 121 -2.73 -8.50 13.75
C ASN A 121 -2.81 -10.00 14.11
N ILE A 122 -1.67 -10.67 14.22
CA ILE A 122 -1.57 -12.05 14.70
C ILE A 122 -1.14 -12.00 16.18
N PRO A 123 -1.84 -12.68 17.10
CA PRO A 123 -1.43 -12.79 18.49
C PRO A 123 0.00 -13.34 18.60
N LEU A 124 0.81 -12.76 19.48
CA LEU A 124 2.21 -13.17 19.65
C LEU A 124 2.38 -14.68 19.94
N ALA A 125 1.41 -15.29 20.62
CA ALA A 125 1.39 -16.73 20.92
C ALA A 125 1.29 -17.63 19.66
N GLU A 126 0.68 -17.11 18.59
CA GLU A 126 0.50 -17.79 17.31
C GLU A 126 1.60 -17.43 16.30
N PHE A 127 2.33 -16.34 16.56
CA PHE A 127 3.42 -15.85 15.74
C PHE A 127 4.68 -16.72 15.90
N ARG A 128 4.68 -17.91 15.29
CA ARG A 128 5.76 -18.91 15.44
C ARG A 128 6.89 -18.73 14.42
N SER A 129 6.54 -18.49 13.16
CA SER A 129 7.51 -18.39 12.06
C SER A 129 6.90 -17.68 10.86
N ARG A 130 7.68 -16.83 10.18
CA ARG A 130 7.30 -16.19 8.92
C ARG A 130 8.17 -16.71 7.77
N VAL A 131 7.57 -16.87 6.59
CA VAL A 131 8.34 -16.98 5.35
C VAL A 131 8.56 -15.56 4.85
N VAL A 132 9.82 -15.21 4.54
CA VAL A 132 10.17 -13.87 4.08
C VAL A 132 9.63 -13.64 2.68
N PHE A 133 9.10 -12.44 2.41
CA PHE A 133 8.53 -12.08 1.11
C PHE A 133 9.41 -12.44 -0.09
N ASP A 134 10.72 -12.18 0.00
CA ASP A 134 11.67 -12.43 -1.09
C ASP A 134 11.90 -13.93 -1.35
N SER A 135 11.54 -14.81 -0.42
CA SER A 135 11.62 -16.27 -0.57
C SER A 135 10.34 -16.89 -1.13
N LEU A 136 9.27 -16.11 -1.29
CA LEU A 136 7.99 -16.59 -1.79
C LEU A 136 8.01 -16.74 -3.32
N THR A 137 7.46 -17.84 -3.82
CA THR A 137 7.40 -18.15 -5.26
C THR A 137 6.45 -17.18 -5.99
N PRO A 138 6.95 -16.35 -6.93
CA PRO A 138 6.12 -15.45 -7.72
C PRO A 138 5.38 -16.20 -8.84
N LEU A 139 4.11 -15.85 -9.05
CA LEU A 139 3.28 -16.32 -10.17
C LEU A 139 2.76 -15.14 -11.00
N TYR A 140 2.28 -15.45 -12.21
CA TYR A 140 1.40 -14.54 -12.93
C TYR A 140 0.06 -14.40 -12.19
N PRO A 141 -0.59 -13.23 -12.24
CA PRO A 141 -1.94 -13.07 -11.72
C PRO A 141 -2.92 -14.03 -12.43
N ASN A 142 -3.73 -14.71 -11.64
CA ASN A 142 -4.73 -15.69 -12.07
C ASN A 142 -6.11 -15.49 -11.42
N GLU A 143 -6.25 -14.42 -10.63
CA GLU A 143 -7.49 -13.98 -10.00
C GLU A 143 -7.75 -12.54 -10.40
N ARG A 144 -8.91 -12.27 -10.99
CA ARG A 144 -9.29 -10.94 -11.46
C ARG A 144 -9.72 -10.03 -10.31
N ILE A 145 -9.32 -8.77 -10.39
CA ILE A 145 -9.90 -7.67 -9.62
C ILE A 145 -10.96 -7.04 -10.53
N HIS A 146 -12.23 -7.33 -10.27
CA HIS A 146 -13.35 -6.81 -11.04
C HIS A 146 -13.55 -5.32 -10.74
N LEU A 147 -13.48 -4.50 -11.78
CA LEU A 147 -13.65 -3.05 -11.65
C LEU A 147 -15.08 -2.61 -11.99
N GLU A 148 -15.81 -3.38 -12.79
CA GLU A 148 -17.22 -3.12 -13.04
C GLU A 148 -18.03 -3.20 -11.73
N ILE A 149 -18.54 -2.07 -11.25
CA ILE A 149 -19.48 -2.03 -10.13
C ILE A 149 -20.90 -2.26 -10.66
N LYS A 150 -21.57 -3.29 -10.13
CA LYS A 150 -22.95 -3.61 -10.47
C LYS A 150 -23.86 -2.40 -10.27
N ASP A 151 -24.80 -2.17 -11.20
CA ASP A 151 -25.82 -1.11 -11.17
C ASP A 151 -25.31 0.35 -11.24
N LYS A 152 -24.00 0.59 -11.27
CA LYS A 152 -23.43 1.94 -11.43
C LYS A 152 -23.31 2.38 -12.91
N ASN A 153 -23.32 1.40 -13.83
CA ASN A 153 -23.11 1.57 -15.27
C ASN A 153 -21.92 2.52 -15.59
N ASP A 154 -20.80 2.36 -14.89
CA ASP A 154 -19.62 3.20 -15.07
C ASP A 154 -18.86 2.77 -16.33
N PHE A 155 -19.06 3.53 -17.42
CA PHE A 155 -18.39 3.29 -18.70
C PHE A 155 -16.86 3.22 -18.58
N THR A 156 -16.24 4.00 -17.68
CA THR A 156 -14.78 4.01 -17.52
C THR A 156 -14.28 2.68 -16.94
N MET A 157 -14.87 2.23 -15.84
CA MET A 157 -14.47 0.99 -15.19
C MET A 157 -14.80 -0.20 -16.06
N ARG A 158 -15.99 -0.21 -16.68
CA ARG A 158 -16.39 -1.24 -17.64
C ARG A 158 -15.39 -1.39 -18.79
N THR A 159 -14.93 -0.27 -19.37
CA THR A 159 -13.93 -0.28 -20.45
C THR A 159 -12.58 -0.81 -19.98
N ILE A 160 -12.08 -0.33 -18.83
CA ILE A 160 -10.80 -0.79 -18.28
C ILE A 160 -10.84 -2.29 -17.96
N ASP A 161 -11.94 -2.76 -17.38
CA ASP A 161 -12.12 -4.16 -17.02
C ASP A 161 -12.06 -5.08 -18.26
N LEU A 162 -12.53 -4.61 -19.42
CA LEU A 162 -12.50 -5.36 -20.69
C LEU A 162 -11.13 -5.31 -21.40
N PHE A 163 -10.52 -4.13 -21.52
CA PHE A 163 -9.34 -3.93 -22.37
C PHE A 163 -8.01 -3.99 -21.62
N THR A 164 -8.04 -3.85 -20.30
CA THR A 164 -6.86 -3.88 -19.43
C THR A 164 -7.24 -4.58 -18.11
N PRO A 165 -7.64 -5.86 -18.14
CA PRO A 165 -8.07 -6.56 -16.92
C PRO A 165 -6.93 -6.55 -15.89
N ILE A 166 -7.28 -6.24 -14.64
CA ILE A 166 -6.33 -6.18 -13.54
C ILE A 166 -6.44 -7.46 -12.71
N GLY A 167 -5.31 -8.11 -12.44
CA GLY A 167 -5.26 -9.27 -11.56
C GLY A 167 -4.67 -8.98 -10.17
N LYS A 168 -4.95 -9.86 -9.22
CA LYS A 168 -4.26 -9.91 -7.92
C LYS A 168 -2.78 -10.21 -8.14
N GLY A 169 -1.90 -9.26 -7.82
CA GLY A 169 -0.47 -9.34 -8.07
C GLY A 169 0.01 -8.59 -9.33
N GLN A 170 -0.85 -7.79 -9.97
CA GLN A 170 -0.51 -7.05 -11.19
C GLN A 170 0.51 -5.93 -10.93
N ARG A 171 1.39 -5.70 -11.91
CA ARG A 171 2.27 -4.52 -12.02
C ARG A 171 1.75 -3.64 -13.15
N GLY A 172 0.84 -2.73 -12.82
CA GLY A 172 0.16 -1.87 -13.78
C GLY A 172 0.76 -0.47 -13.85
N LEU A 173 0.88 0.06 -15.07
CA LEU A 173 1.22 1.45 -15.33
C LEU A 173 0.03 2.16 -15.97
N ILE A 174 -0.42 3.25 -15.34
CA ILE A 174 -1.32 4.23 -15.94
C ILE A 174 -0.45 5.30 -16.56
N VAL A 175 -0.22 5.20 -17.87
CA VAL A 175 0.62 6.10 -18.64
C VAL A 175 -0.24 7.29 -19.06
N SER A 176 0.04 8.46 -18.53
CA SER A 176 -0.82 9.62 -18.71
C SER A 176 -0.01 10.87 -19.06
N PRO A 177 -0.38 11.61 -20.12
CA PRO A 177 0.03 12.99 -20.24
C PRO A 177 -0.67 13.84 -19.17
N PRO A 178 -0.15 15.04 -18.85
CA PRO A 178 -0.84 15.98 -17.97
C PRO A 178 -2.26 16.27 -18.44
N ARG A 179 -3.21 16.41 -17.50
CA ARG A 179 -4.62 16.76 -17.75
C ARG A 179 -5.46 15.72 -18.54
N ALA A 180 -4.98 14.48 -18.69
CA ALA A 180 -5.74 13.41 -19.37
C ALA A 180 -6.77 12.67 -18.48
N GLY A 181 -6.85 13.00 -17.19
CA GLY A 181 -7.81 12.38 -16.25
C GLY A 181 -7.26 11.26 -15.38
N LYS A 182 -5.93 11.20 -15.17
CA LYS A 182 -5.26 10.20 -14.29
C LYS A 182 -5.94 10.05 -12.93
N THR A 183 -6.24 11.19 -12.28
CA THR A 183 -6.71 11.24 -10.90
C THR A 183 -8.10 10.61 -10.79
N VAL A 184 -8.99 10.96 -11.72
CA VAL A 184 -10.36 10.40 -11.79
C VAL A 184 -10.33 8.90 -12.02
N ILE A 185 -9.45 8.41 -12.91
CA ILE A 185 -9.30 6.97 -13.15
C ILE A 185 -8.80 6.26 -11.89
N LEU A 186 -7.78 6.80 -11.21
CA LEU A 186 -7.22 6.20 -10.01
C LEU A 186 -8.25 6.14 -8.87
N GLN A 187 -9.02 7.21 -8.64
CA GLN A 187 -10.13 7.24 -7.69
C GLN A 187 -11.24 6.24 -8.02
N LYS A 188 -11.59 6.12 -9.30
CA LYS A 188 -12.60 5.13 -9.73
C LYS A 188 -12.11 3.69 -9.55
N ILE A 189 -10.85 3.40 -9.84
CA ILE A 189 -10.23 2.10 -9.56
C ILE A 189 -10.30 1.82 -8.06
N ALA A 190 -9.90 2.78 -7.24
CA ALA A 190 -9.92 2.66 -5.79
C ALA A 190 -11.33 2.31 -5.27
N ASN A 191 -12.33 3.08 -5.67
CA ASN A 191 -13.73 2.85 -5.29
C ASN A 191 -14.30 1.53 -5.80
N SER A 192 -13.84 1.06 -6.97
CA SER A 192 -14.26 -0.24 -7.51
C SER A 192 -13.66 -1.39 -6.73
N ILE A 193 -12.40 -1.28 -6.32
CA ILE A 193 -11.73 -2.25 -5.47
C ILE A 193 -12.42 -2.32 -4.10
N THR A 194 -12.67 -1.19 -3.44
CA THR A 194 -13.29 -1.19 -2.10
C THR A 194 -14.72 -1.71 -2.12
N THR A 195 -15.46 -1.49 -3.22
CA THR A 195 -16.83 -1.97 -3.39
C THR A 195 -16.88 -3.46 -3.72
N ASN A 196 -16.11 -3.89 -4.72
CA ASN A 196 -16.20 -5.26 -5.25
C ASN A 196 -15.32 -6.26 -4.50
N HIS A 197 -14.25 -5.77 -3.85
CA HIS A 197 -13.22 -6.57 -3.19
C HIS A 197 -12.87 -6.04 -1.79
N PRO A 198 -13.82 -6.04 -0.84
CA PRO A 198 -13.57 -5.55 0.52
C PRO A 198 -12.53 -6.38 1.29
N GLU A 199 -12.15 -7.56 0.79
CA GLU A 199 -11.08 -8.38 1.35
C GLU A 199 -9.67 -7.84 1.04
N ILE A 200 -9.53 -6.99 0.02
CA ILE A 200 -8.26 -6.42 -0.41
C ILE A 200 -7.93 -5.21 0.47
N THR A 201 -6.73 -5.20 1.06
CA THR A 201 -6.22 -4.00 1.71
C THR A 201 -5.77 -2.99 0.65
N LEU A 202 -6.48 -1.88 0.53
CA LEU A 202 -6.16 -0.81 -0.41
C LEU A 202 -5.38 0.32 0.28
N ILE A 203 -4.23 0.67 -0.30
CA ILE A 203 -3.39 1.80 0.12
C ILE A 203 -3.22 2.75 -1.07
N VAL A 204 -3.54 4.02 -0.87
CA VAL A 204 -3.28 5.09 -1.85
C VAL A 204 -2.04 5.84 -1.39
N LEU A 205 -0.98 5.80 -2.20
CA LEU A 205 0.29 6.47 -1.93
C LEU A 205 0.48 7.66 -2.89
N LEU A 206 0.41 8.87 -2.33
CA LEU A 206 0.54 10.13 -3.08
C LEU A 206 1.91 10.76 -2.81
N ILE A 207 2.73 10.91 -3.85
CA ILE A 207 4.12 11.39 -3.76
C ILE A 207 4.26 12.67 -4.58
N ASP A 208 4.75 13.73 -3.94
CA ASP A 208 5.05 15.02 -4.57
C ASP A 208 3.83 15.59 -5.31
N GLU A 209 2.66 15.42 -4.72
CA GLU A 209 1.38 15.88 -5.27
C GLU A 209 0.80 17.04 -4.44
N ARG A 210 -0.19 17.72 -5.01
CA ARG A 210 -0.73 18.94 -4.39
C ARG A 210 -1.62 18.65 -3.18
N PRO A 211 -1.57 19.46 -2.10
CA PRO A 211 -2.41 19.27 -0.91
C PRO A 211 -3.91 19.18 -1.20
N GLU A 212 -4.41 19.95 -2.16
CA GLU A 212 -5.81 19.90 -2.59
C GLU A 212 -6.17 18.58 -3.28
N GLU A 213 -5.24 17.97 -4.03
CA GLU A 213 -5.44 16.66 -4.64
C GLU A 213 -5.41 15.54 -3.58
N VAL A 214 -4.54 15.66 -2.57
CA VAL A 214 -4.53 14.74 -1.41
C VAL A 214 -5.86 14.77 -0.67
N THR A 215 -6.36 15.98 -0.35
CA THR A 215 -7.65 16.15 0.34
C THR A 215 -8.81 15.57 -0.47
N ASP A 216 -8.77 15.71 -1.80
CA ASP A 216 -9.78 15.14 -2.69
C ASP A 216 -9.80 13.61 -2.65
N PHE A 217 -8.63 12.97 -2.63
CA PHE A 217 -8.52 11.52 -2.45
C PHE A 217 -9.07 11.05 -1.10
N GLU A 218 -8.68 11.70 0.00
CA GLU A 218 -9.14 11.36 1.36
C GLU A 218 -10.66 11.43 1.52
N ARG A 219 -11.32 12.34 0.79
CA ARG A 219 -12.78 12.49 0.84
C ARG A 219 -13.52 11.58 -0.13
N SER A 220 -12.85 11.14 -1.19
CA SER A 220 -13.50 10.45 -2.32
C SER A 220 -13.31 8.93 -2.31
N VAL A 221 -12.39 8.42 -1.49
CA VAL A 221 -12.02 7.01 -1.45
C VAL A 221 -11.99 6.50 -0.01
N ASP A 222 -12.69 5.39 0.23
CA ASP A 222 -12.66 4.67 1.51
C ASP A 222 -11.43 3.74 1.57
N ALA A 223 -10.25 4.30 1.76
CA ALA A 223 -8.99 3.57 1.82
C ALA A 223 -7.96 4.29 2.69
N GLU A 224 -6.88 3.59 3.03
CA GLU A 224 -5.73 4.21 3.68
C GLU A 224 -5.01 5.12 2.69
N VAL A 225 -5.15 6.44 2.84
CA VAL A 225 -4.44 7.44 2.05
C VAL A 225 -3.19 7.90 2.79
N VAL A 226 -2.04 7.73 2.15
CA VAL A 226 -0.73 8.10 2.68
C VAL A 226 -0.09 9.05 1.70
N SER A 227 0.33 10.22 2.18
CA SER A 227 0.85 11.27 1.31
C SER A 227 2.14 11.91 1.79
N SER A 228 2.91 12.39 0.82
CA SER A 228 3.99 13.35 1.01
C SER A 228 3.87 14.40 -0.08
N THR A 229 3.34 15.58 0.27
CA THR A 229 3.07 16.68 -0.68
C THR A 229 4.36 17.27 -1.25
N PHE A 230 4.26 18.09 -2.31
CA PHE A 230 5.41 18.75 -2.94
C PHE A 230 6.19 19.72 -2.02
N ASP A 231 5.62 20.10 -0.87
CA ASP A 231 6.29 20.95 0.14
C ASP A 231 7.40 20.19 0.89
N GLU A 232 7.43 18.87 0.74
CA GLU A 232 8.32 17.98 1.48
C GLU A 232 9.62 17.68 0.73
N THR A 233 10.62 17.19 1.46
CA THR A 233 11.93 16.89 0.86
C THR A 233 11.93 15.58 0.04
N PRO A 234 12.83 15.44 -0.95
CA PRO A 234 13.02 14.17 -1.67
C PRO A 234 13.31 12.97 -0.75
N ASN A 235 14.09 13.16 0.32
CA ASN A 235 14.34 12.10 1.31
C ASN A 235 13.02 11.59 1.89
N ARG A 236 12.13 12.51 2.27
CA ARG A 236 10.84 12.16 2.86
C ARG A 236 9.96 11.38 1.90
N HIS A 237 9.88 11.77 0.63
CA HIS A 237 9.16 11.00 -0.38
C HIS A 237 9.64 9.54 -0.44
N THR A 238 10.96 9.34 -0.40
CA THR A 238 11.54 8.00 -0.47
C THR A 238 11.34 7.19 0.81
N GLU A 239 11.40 7.81 1.99
CA GLU A 239 11.17 7.14 3.28
C GLU A 239 9.71 6.67 3.43
N VAL A 240 8.75 7.53 3.07
CA VAL A 240 7.31 7.18 3.10
C VAL A 240 7.01 6.04 2.12
N ALA A 241 7.57 6.09 0.90
CA ALA A 241 7.39 5.00 -0.05
C ALA A 241 8.01 3.68 0.46
N GLU A 242 9.19 3.73 1.07
CA GLU A 242 9.89 2.55 1.60
C GLU A 242 9.10 1.88 2.74
N ILE A 243 8.59 2.66 3.71
CA ILE A 243 7.81 2.07 4.81
C ILE A 243 6.49 1.47 4.33
N ILE A 244 5.82 2.10 3.37
CA ILE A 244 4.57 1.57 2.78
C ILE A 244 4.83 0.28 2.01
N LEU A 245 5.90 0.22 1.23
CA LEU A 245 6.29 -1.00 0.54
C LEU A 245 6.57 -2.14 1.53
N GLU A 246 7.34 -1.87 2.57
CA GLU A 246 7.66 -2.89 3.57
C GLU A 246 6.42 -3.34 4.34
N ARG A 247 5.53 -2.42 4.75
CA ARG A 247 4.23 -2.74 5.36
C ARG A 247 3.40 -3.65 4.45
N ALA A 248 3.29 -3.33 3.17
CA ALA A 248 2.57 -4.15 2.21
C ALA A 248 3.17 -5.56 2.08
N LYS A 249 4.50 -5.69 2.05
CA LYS A 249 5.16 -7.01 2.06
C LYS A 249 4.83 -7.81 3.32
N ARG A 250 4.84 -7.18 4.51
CA ARG A 250 4.46 -7.85 5.77
C ARG A 250 3.01 -8.35 5.74
N MET A 251 2.10 -7.59 5.14
CA MET A 251 0.71 -8.02 4.94
C MET A 251 0.61 -9.22 3.99
N VAL A 252 1.38 -9.23 2.89
CA VAL A 252 1.42 -10.38 1.96
C VAL A 252 2.03 -11.63 2.60
N GLU A 253 3.06 -11.48 3.43
CA GLU A 253 3.61 -12.57 4.26
C GLU A 253 2.52 -13.18 5.18
N ALA A 254 1.59 -12.34 5.66
CA ALA A 254 0.40 -12.76 6.42
C ALA A 254 -0.78 -13.22 5.53
N LYS A 255 -0.51 -13.56 4.26
CA LYS A 255 -1.48 -14.06 3.27
C LYS A 255 -2.61 -13.09 2.91
N LYS A 256 -2.38 -11.78 3.01
CA LYS A 256 -3.33 -10.75 2.59
C LYS A 256 -3.09 -10.32 1.14
N ASP A 257 -4.16 -10.02 0.43
CA ASP A 257 -4.10 -9.32 -0.85
C ASP A 257 -4.02 -7.82 -0.59
N VAL A 258 -3.01 -7.17 -1.16
CA VAL A 258 -2.72 -5.75 -0.96
C VAL A 258 -2.64 -5.07 -2.31
N VAL A 259 -3.33 -3.93 -2.46
CA VAL A 259 -3.21 -3.05 -3.63
C VAL A 259 -2.60 -1.73 -3.18
N ILE A 260 -1.53 -1.30 -3.85
CA ILE A 260 -1.00 0.05 -3.74
C ILE A 260 -1.34 0.82 -5.03
N LEU A 261 -2.07 1.93 -4.88
CA LEU A 261 -2.28 2.91 -5.93
C LEU A 261 -1.27 4.04 -5.74
N LEU A 262 -0.28 4.15 -6.62
CA LEU A 262 0.82 5.11 -6.52
C LEU A 262 0.64 6.26 -7.52
N ASP A 263 0.53 7.50 -7.03
CA ASP A 263 0.58 8.73 -7.84
C ASP A 263 1.74 9.64 -7.37
N SER A 264 2.92 9.63 -7.99
CA SER A 264 3.31 8.88 -9.21
C SER A 264 4.66 8.19 -9.09
N LEU A 265 4.85 7.16 -9.92
CA LEU A 265 6.13 6.46 -10.04
C LEU A 265 7.22 7.36 -10.64
N THR A 266 6.84 8.25 -11.55
CA THR A 266 7.76 9.24 -12.15
C THR A 266 8.32 10.18 -11.08
N ARG A 267 7.46 10.71 -10.20
CA ARG A 267 7.88 11.59 -9.10
C ARG A 267 8.74 10.86 -8.07
N LEU A 268 8.39 9.62 -7.72
CA LEU A 268 9.21 8.79 -6.84
C LEU A 268 10.61 8.55 -7.43
N ALA A 269 10.70 8.28 -8.74
CA ALA A 269 11.99 8.12 -9.42
C ALA A 269 12.83 9.41 -9.42
N ARG A 270 12.19 10.57 -9.62
CA ARG A 270 12.85 11.89 -9.50
C ARG A 270 13.37 12.14 -8.10
N ALA A 271 12.59 11.82 -7.07
CA ALA A 271 13.00 11.95 -5.66
C ALA A 271 14.23 11.08 -5.37
N HIS A 272 14.23 9.82 -5.84
CA HIS A 272 15.41 8.96 -5.72
C HIS A 272 16.63 9.50 -6.46
N ASN A 273 16.47 10.07 -7.65
CA ASN A 273 17.58 10.68 -8.38
C ASN A 273 18.18 11.88 -7.66
N ALA A 274 17.37 12.67 -6.96
CA ALA A 274 17.83 13.86 -6.23
C ALA A 274 18.68 13.52 -4.99
N ILE A 275 18.49 12.34 -4.39
CA ILE A 275 19.14 11.95 -3.12
C ILE A 275 20.33 11.02 -3.31
N VAL A 276 20.43 10.38 -4.46
CA VAL A 276 21.49 9.40 -4.74
C VAL A 276 22.81 10.13 -4.94
N PRO A 277 23.90 9.73 -4.25
CA PRO A 277 25.23 10.27 -4.50
C PRO A 277 25.65 10.02 -5.95
N HIS A 278 26.27 11.02 -6.59
CA HIS A 278 26.71 10.90 -7.98
C HIS A 278 27.67 9.73 -8.18
N SER A 279 27.29 8.79 -9.05
CA SER A 279 28.10 7.62 -9.43
C SER A 279 29.22 7.94 -10.43
N GLY A 280 29.26 9.18 -10.94
CA GLY A 280 30.14 9.60 -12.04
C GLY A 280 29.66 9.14 -13.43
N LYS A 281 28.53 8.42 -13.51
CA LYS A 281 27.90 7.96 -14.76
C LYS A 281 26.47 8.48 -14.84
N THR A 282 26.30 9.57 -15.57
CA THR A 282 24.98 10.15 -15.83
C THR A 282 24.45 9.64 -17.17
N LEU A 283 23.25 9.07 -17.15
CA LEU A 283 22.49 8.72 -18.33
C LEU A 283 21.96 9.99 -19.03
N SER A 284 21.42 9.83 -20.24
CA SER A 284 20.70 10.91 -20.90
C SER A 284 19.57 11.44 -19.97
N GLY A 285 19.24 12.73 -20.08
CA GLY A 285 18.20 13.34 -19.24
C GLY A 285 18.61 13.62 -17.78
N GLY A 286 19.88 13.49 -17.40
CA GLY A 286 20.36 13.88 -16.06
C GLY A 286 20.13 12.84 -14.96
N LEU A 287 19.80 11.60 -15.35
CA LEU A 287 19.61 10.49 -14.42
C LEU A 287 20.94 9.85 -14.03
N ASP A 288 21.17 9.63 -12.74
CA ASP A 288 22.27 8.79 -12.30
C ASP A 288 22.00 7.32 -12.67
N SER A 289 23.03 6.58 -13.07
CA SER A 289 22.92 5.16 -13.43
C SER A 289 22.32 4.26 -12.33
N THR A 290 22.42 4.68 -11.06
CA THR A 290 21.90 3.93 -9.91
C THR A 290 20.56 4.46 -9.39
N ALA A 291 20.12 5.63 -9.84
CA ALA A 291 18.91 6.31 -9.35
C ALA A 291 17.64 5.47 -9.49
N LEU A 292 17.54 4.67 -10.57
CA LEU A 292 16.34 3.88 -10.86
C LEU A 292 16.31 2.52 -10.15
N GLN A 293 17.37 2.10 -9.45
CA GLN A 293 17.43 0.78 -8.81
C GLN A 293 16.34 0.61 -7.73
N LYS A 294 16.23 1.57 -6.81
CA LYS A 294 15.22 1.53 -5.73
C LYS A 294 13.79 1.64 -6.26
N PRO A 295 13.45 2.60 -7.14
CA PRO A 295 12.14 2.65 -7.79
C PRO A 295 11.77 1.37 -8.57
N LYS A 296 12.72 0.77 -9.29
CA LYS A 296 12.49 -0.52 -9.97
C LYS A 296 12.21 -1.65 -8.98
N LYS A 297 12.93 -1.69 -7.86
CA LYS A 297 12.67 -2.67 -6.80
C LYS A 297 11.29 -2.45 -6.16
N PHE A 298 10.86 -1.20 -5.99
CA PHE A 298 9.53 -0.86 -5.50
C PHE A 298 8.46 -1.41 -6.45
N PHE A 299 8.51 -1.02 -7.74
CA PHE A 299 7.49 -1.43 -8.70
C PHE A 299 7.54 -2.94 -9.00
N GLY A 300 8.74 -3.51 -9.06
CA GLY A 300 8.98 -4.96 -9.24
C GLY A 300 8.64 -5.82 -8.02
N ALA A 301 8.30 -5.22 -6.88
CA ALA A 301 7.83 -5.97 -5.73
C ALA A 301 6.46 -6.59 -6.00
N ALA A 302 5.60 -5.95 -6.81
CA ALA A 302 4.27 -6.47 -7.09
C ALA A 302 4.30 -7.81 -7.83
N ARG A 303 3.58 -8.79 -7.29
CA ARG A 303 3.53 -10.18 -7.72
C ARG A 303 2.39 -10.93 -7.03
N LYS A 304 1.84 -11.94 -7.70
CA LYS A 304 1.00 -12.98 -7.06
C LYS A 304 1.93 -13.98 -6.39
N ILE A 305 1.56 -14.48 -5.20
CA ILE A 305 2.31 -15.52 -4.50
C ILE A 305 1.50 -16.82 -4.49
N GLU A 306 2.15 -17.95 -4.77
CA GLU A 306 1.51 -19.27 -4.80
C GLU A 306 0.89 -19.68 -3.45
N GLN A 307 1.64 -19.55 -2.35
CA GLN A 307 1.23 -20.00 -1.00
C GLN A 307 0.91 -18.82 -0.07
N GLY A 308 0.67 -17.64 -0.65
CA GLY A 308 0.55 -16.38 0.05
C GLY A 308 -0.60 -15.53 -0.50
N GLY A 309 -0.58 -14.25 -0.14
CA GLY A 309 -1.49 -13.27 -0.73
C GLY A 309 -0.96 -12.76 -2.07
N SER A 310 -1.21 -11.49 -2.35
CA SER A 310 -0.69 -10.83 -3.53
C SER A 310 -0.36 -9.38 -3.24
N LEU A 311 0.67 -8.86 -3.91
CA LEU A 311 0.96 -7.43 -3.94
C LEU A 311 0.67 -6.92 -5.34
N THR A 312 -0.39 -6.14 -5.49
CA THR A 312 -0.71 -5.40 -6.71
C THR A 312 -0.20 -3.98 -6.57
N ILE A 313 0.49 -3.45 -7.58
CA ILE A 313 0.88 -2.04 -7.64
C ILE A 313 0.39 -1.49 -8.97
N ILE A 314 -0.50 -0.50 -8.90
CA ILE A 314 -0.93 0.29 -10.04
C ILE A 314 -0.37 1.69 -9.84
N ALA A 315 0.56 2.09 -10.70
CA ALA A 315 1.25 3.36 -10.57
C ALA A 315 1.02 4.25 -11.79
N THR A 316 0.90 5.55 -11.58
CA THR A 316 0.87 6.51 -12.69
C THR A 316 2.29 6.79 -13.18
N ALA A 317 2.44 6.92 -14.49
CA ALA A 317 3.67 7.35 -15.15
C ALA A 317 3.34 8.53 -16.07
N LEU A 318 4.07 9.62 -15.90
CA LEU A 318 3.89 10.84 -16.69
C LEU A 318 4.65 10.73 -18.02
N ILE A 319 3.97 11.03 -19.11
CA ILE A 319 4.55 11.18 -20.47
C ILE A 319 4.21 12.56 -21.04
N ASP A 320 4.83 12.92 -22.16
CA ASP A 320 4.60 14.20 -22.86
C ASP A 320 4.75 15.45 -21.96
N THR A 321 5.63 15.37 -20.95
CA THR A 321 5.93 16.46 -20.03
C THR A 321 6.92 17.48 -20.61
N GLY A 322 7.55 17.15 -21.74
CA GLY A 322 8.68 17.88 -22.31
C GLY A 322 10.02 17.61 -21.60
N SER A 323 10.04 16.73 -20.60
CA SER A 323 11.26 16.34 -19.88
C SER A 323 11.84 15.04 -20.44
N ARG A 324 13.08 15.10 -20.96
CA ARG A 324 13.82 13.91 -21.39
C ARG A 324 14.05 12.91 -20.26
N MET A 325 14.13 13.41 -19.02
CA MET A 325 14.24 12.57 -17.83
C MET A 325 13.02 11.65 -17.67
N ASP A 326 11.82 12.19 -17.86
CA ASP A 326 10.58 11.43 -17.67
C ASP A 326 10.39 10.38 -18.76
N GLU A 327 10.77 10.70 -20.00
CA GLU A 327 10.78 9.74 -21.12
C GLU A 327 11.65 8.51 -20.80
N ILE A 328 12.85 8.74 -20.25
CA ILE A 328 13.76 7.66 -19.88
C ILE A 328 13.23 6.88 -18.68
N ILE A 329 12.70 7.57 -17.67
CA ILE A 329 12.04 6.93 -16.52
C ILE A 329 10.92 6.00 -17.01
N PHE A 330 10.07 6.49 -17.91
CA PHE A 330 8.96 5.72 -18.45
C PHE A 330 9.43 4.45 -19.19
N GLU A 331 10.39 4.58 -20.11
CA GLU A 331 10.92 3.43 -20.87
C GLU A 331 11.52 2.35 -19.94
N GLU A 332 12.21 2.76 -18.88
CA GLU A 332 12.80 1.85 -17.90
C GLU A 332 11.74 1.08 -17.08
N PHE A 333 10.57 1.68 -16.82
CA PHE A 333 9.48 1.02 -16.12
C PHE A 333 8.56 0.21 -17.01
N LYS A 334 8.41 0.60 -18.29
CA LYS A 334 7.63 -0.13 -19.28
C LYS A 334 8.07 -1.59 -19.39
N GLY A 335 9.38 -1.84 -19.37
CA GLY A 335 9.94 -3.20 -19.35
C GLY A 335 9.64 -4.01 -18.08
N THR A 336 9.36 -3.33 -16.96
CA THR A 336 9.13 -3.94 -15.64
C THR A 336 7.65 -4.31 -15.41
N GLY A 337 6.75 -3.52 -15.99
CA GLY A 337 5.30 -3.70 -15.89
C GLY A 337 4.78 -4.89 -16.70
N ASN A 338 3.57 -5.33 -16.35
CA ASN A 338 2.83 -6.35 -17.10
C ASN A 338 1.39 -5.91 -17.44
N LEU A 339 1.02 -4.68 -17.12
CA LEU A 339 -0.20 -4.01 -17.60
C LEU A 339 0.13 -2.56 -17.95
N GLU A 340 -0.34 -2.11 -19.10
CA GLU A 340 -0.22 -0.72 -19.56
C GLU A 340 -1.61 -0.18 -19.89
N LEU A 341 -2.01 0.90 -19.22
CA LEU A 341 -3.22 1.66 -19.48
C LEU A 341 -2.78 3.04 -19.96
N ILE A 342 -2.91 3.29 -21.26
CA ILE A 342 -2.35 4.48 -21.91
C ILE A 342 -3.46 5.50 -22.18
N LEU A 343 -3.29 6.70 -21.63
CA LEU A 343 -4.20 7.82 -21.88
C LEU A 343 -3.69 8.68 -23.04
N ASP A 344 -4.58 9.04 -23.96
CA ASP A 344 -4.28 9.83 -25.15
C ASP A 344 -4.81 11.26 -25.01
N ARG A 345 -3.92 12.23 -25.20
CA ARG A 345 -4.23 13.66 -25.14
C ARG A 345 -5.26 14.10 -26.19
N LYS A 346 -5.28 13.47 -27.38
CA LYS A 346 -6.24 13.78 -28.45
C LYS A 346 -7.69 13.55 -28.01
N LEU A 347 -7.92 12.55 -27.16
CA LEU A 347 -9.23 12.27 -26.59
C LEU A 347 -9.59 13.31 -25.53
N SER A 348 -8.67 13.61 -24.60
CA SER A 348 -8.92 14.58 -23.53
C SER A 348 -9.13 16.01 -24.06
N ASP A 349 -8.39 16.41 -25.10
CA ASP A 349 -8.53 17.74 -25.73
C ASP A 349 -9.92 17.91 -26.38
N ARG A 350 -10.55 16.80 -26.80
CA ARG A 350 -11.92 16.74 -27.31
C ARG A 350 -12.97 16.42 -26.25
N ARG A 351 -12.58 16.31 -24.98
CA ARG A 351 -13.43 15.96 -23.83
C ARG A 351 -14.09 14.58 -23.95
N ILE A 352 -13.43 13.63 -24.62
CA ILE A 352 -13.88 12.24 -24.71
C ILE A 352 -13.24 11.48 -23.54
N TYR A 353 -14.08 10.89 -22.68
CA TYR A 353 -13.64 10.17 -21.48
C TYR A 353 -14.28 8.77 -21.36
N PRO A 354 -13.52 7.75 -20.90
CA PRO A 354 -12.10 7.81 -20.54
C PRO A 354 -11.22 8.06 -21.76
N ALA A 355 -10.14 8.82 -21.57
CA ALA A 355 -9.21 9.17 -22.63
C ALA A 355 -8.26 8.01 -22.94
N LEU A 356 -8.78 6.78 -23.09
CA LEU A 356 -8.00 5.54 -23.17
C LEU A 356 -7.66 5.19 -24.63
N ASP A 357 -6.38 4.95 -24.91
CA ASP A 357 -5.93 4.36 -26.18
C ASP A 357 -6.08 2.84 -26.10
N LEU A 358 -7.17 2.31 -26.66
CA LEU A 358 -7.50 0.87 -26.61
C LEU A 358 -6.50 -0.02 -27.37
N HIS A 359 -5.81 0.54 -28.37
CA HIS A 359 -4.86 -0.20 -29.18
C HIS A 359 -3.53 -0.37 -28.45
N LYS A 360 -3.04 0.68 -27.79
CA LYS A 360 -1.77 0.60 -27.06
C LYS A 360 -1.91 -0.01 -25.67
N SER A 361 -3.12 0.01 -25.10
CA SER A 361 -3.38 -0.53 -23.76
C SER A 361 -3.60 -2.05 -23.78
N GLY A 362 -3.09 -2.73 -22.76
CA GLY A 362 -3.27 -4.17 -22.61
C GLY A 362 -2.64 -4.76 -21.36
N THR A 363 -3.02 -6.00 -21.07
CA THR A 363 -2.49 -6.81 -19.97
C THR A 363 -1.76 -8.02 -20.53
N ARG A 364 -0.51 -8.26 -20.09
CA ARG A 364 0.22 -9.49 -20.46
C ARG A 364 -0.42 -10.68 -19.75
N LYS A 365 -0.52 -11.82 -20.45
CA LYS A 365 -1.11 -13.05 -19.91
C LYS A 365 -2.58 -12.89 -19.50
N GLU A 366 -3.35 -12.08 -20.22
CA GLU A 366 -4.77 -11.86 -19.94
C GLU A 366 -5.62 -13.15 -20.02
N GLU A 367 -5.14 -14.18 -20.74
CA GLU A 367 -5.77 -15.50 -20.80
C GLU A 367 -5.84 -16.23 -19.45
N LEU A 368 -5.04 -15.81 -18.45
CA LEU A 368 -5.08 -16.38 -17.10
C LEU A 368 -6.14 -15.74 -16.20
N ILE A 369 -6.73 -14.62 -16.62
CA ILE A 369 -7.62 -13.79 -15.82
C ILE A 369 -9.01 -13.67 -16.47
N LEU A 370 -9.05 -13.70 -17.81
CA LEU A 370 -10.28 -13.70 -18.60
C LEU A 370 -10.76 -15.12 -18.87
N THR A 371 -12.07 -15.28 -18.99
CA THR A 371 -12.65 -16.53 -19.50
C THR A 371 -12.38 -16.68 -21.00
N GLU A 372 -12.38 -17.92 -21.50
CA GLU A 372 -12.20 -18.20 -22.94
C GLU A 372 -13.24 -17.49 -23.82
N SER A 373 -14.49 -17.40 -23.33
CA SER A 373 -15.57 -16.69 -24.03
C SER A 373 -15.31 -15.18 -24.12
N GLU A 374 -14.88 -14.55 -23.01
CA GLU A 374 -14.50 -13.14 -23.01
C GLU A 374 -13.33 -12.88 -23.95
N LEU A 375 -12.28 -13.73 -23.87
CA LEU A 375 -11.06 -13.58 -24.66
C LEU A 375 -11.35 -13.62 -26.16
N ASN A 376 -12.14 -14.60 -26.62
CA ASN A 376 -12.52 -14.73 -28.02
C ASN A 376 -13.31 -13.51 -28.53
N ARG A 377 -14.26 -13.01 -27.73
CA ARG A 377 -15.07 -11.84 -28.10
C ARG A 377 -14.27 -10.56 -28.10
N LEU A 378 -13.40 -10.37 -27.10
CA LEU A 378 -12.50 -9.22 -27.03
C LEU A 378 -11.51 -9.20 -28.19
N TRP A 379 -11.03 -10.37 -28.63
CA TRP A 379 -10.17 -10.45 -29.80
C TRP A 379 -10.88 -9.99 -31.08
N ILE A 380 -12.13 -10.41 -31.30
CA ILE A 380 -12.95 -9.94 -32.42
C ILE A 380 -13.17 -8.42 -32.32
N LEU A 381 -13.52 -7.92 -31.13
CA LEU A 381 -13.72 -6.50 -30.89
C LEU A 381 -12.46 -5.68 -31.18
N ARG A 382 -11.29 -6.11 -30.70
CA ARG A 382 -10.00 -5.45 -30.95
C ARG A 382 -9.66 -5.42 -32.45
N LYS A 383 -9.92 -6.50 -33.17
CA LYS A 383 -9.73 -6.53 -34.63
C LYS A 383 -10.61 -5.53 -35.34
N PHE A 384 -11.90 -5.50 -35.00
CA PHE A 384 -12.84 -4.55 -35.57
C PHE A 384 -12.44 -3.09 -35.28
N LEU A 385 -12.03 -2.80 -34.04
CA LEU A 385 -11.58 -1.45 -33.64
C LEU A 385 -10.26 -1.04 -34.30
N SER A 386 -9.43 -2.00 -34.74
CA SER A 386 -8.10 -1.68 -35.32
C SER A 386 -8.14 -0.92 -36.64
N GLU A 387 -9.29 -0.94 -37.34
CA GLU A 387 -9.50 -0.18 -38.59
C GLU A 387 -9.90 1.29 -38.33
N MET A 388 -10.27 1.61 -37.08
CA MET A 388 -10.73 2.93 -36.67
C MET A 388 -9.59 3.73 -36.04
N ASN A 389 -9.67 5.06 -36.13
CA ASN A 389 -8.78 5.91 -35.34
C ASN A 389 -9.23 5.97 -33.85
N VAL A 390 -8.34 6.43 -32.97
CA VAL A 390 -8.57 6.44 -31.50
C VAL A 390 -9.87 7.16 -31.09
N ILE A 391 -10.27 8.21 -31.81
CA ILE A 391 -11.51 8.96 -31.51
C ILE A 391 -12.73 8.13 -31.89
N GLU A 392 -12.74 7.60 -33.12
CA GLU A 392 -13.82 6.73 -33.63
C GLU A 392 -14.01 5.48 -32.75
N GLN A 393 -12.91 4.86 -32.31
CA GLN A 393 -12.95 3.70 -31.41
C GLN A 393 -13.70 4.02 -30.12
N MET A 394 -13.38 5.15 -29.49
CA MET A 394 -14.00 5.56 -28.23
C MET A 394 -15.44 5.98 -28.40
N GLU A 395 -15.79 6.69 -29.48
CA GLU A 395 -17.18 7.06 -29.79
C GLU A 395 -18.04 5.81 -30.05
N PHE A 396 -17.55 4.88 -30.86
CA PHE A 396 -18.20 3.61 -31.13
C PHE A 396 -18.42 2.82 -29.83
N LEU A 397 -17.38 2.65 -29.02
CA LEU A 397 -17.47 1.90 -27.78
C LEU A 397 -18.44 2.55 -26.79
N THR A 398 -18.40 3.89 -26.69
CA THR A 398 -19.34 4.67 -25.87
C THR A 398 -20.78 4.43 -26.32
N GLU A 399 -21.05 4.48 -27.62
CA GLU A 399 -22.39 4.28 -28.18
C GLU A 399 -22.91 2.88 -27.89
N LYS A 400 -22.08 1.84 -28.07
CA LYS A 400 -22.49 0.44 -27.89
C LYS A 400 -22.62 0.06 -26.43
N MET A 401 -21.62 0.36 -25.59
CA MET A 401 -21.62 -0.04 -24.18
C MET A 401 -22.69 0.68 -23.37
N ARG A 402 -23.09 1.91 -23.74
CA ARG A 402 -24.19 2.62 -23.07
C ARG A 402 -25.56 1.98 -23.28
N ARG A 403 -25.74 1.16 -24.32
CA ARG A 403 -27.00 0.44 -24.58
C ARG A 403 -27.19 -0.74 -23.64
N THR A 404 -26.13 -1.20 -22.99
CA THR A 404 -26.16 -2.32 -22.04
C THR A 404 -25.76 -1.87 -20.65
N LYS A 405 -26.22 -2.60 -19.62
CA LYS A 405 -25.89 -2.28 -18.23
C LYS A 405 -24.61 -2.92 -17.76
N THR A 406 -24.28 -4.10 -18.30
CA THR A 406 -23.10 -4.87 -17.88
C THR A 406 -22.16 -5.19 -19.04
N ASN A 407 -20.89 -5.49 -18.73
CA ASN A 407 -19.92 -5.99 -19.70
C ASN A 407 -20.34 -7.34 -20.28
N LYS A 408 -20.95 -8.19 -19.46
CA LYS A 408 -21.51 -9.45 -19.93
C LYS A 408 -22.56 -9.25 -21.02
N ASP A 409 -23.56 -8.40 -20.76
CA ASP A 409 -24.62 -8.09 -21.73
C ASP A 409 -24.05 -7.45 -23.01
N PHE A 410 -23.03 -6.59 -22.87
CA PHE A 410 -22.32 -6.00 -24.01
C PHE A 410 -21.68 -7.08 -24.88
N LEU A 411 -20.87 -7.96 -24.29
CA LEU A 411 -20.20 -9.04 -25.01
C LEU A 411 -21.21 -10.04 -25.60
N ASP A 412 -22.32 -10.32 -24.90
CA ASP A 412 -23.39 -11.18 -25.40
C ASP A 412 -24.11 -10.56 -26.61
N SER A 413 -24.32 -9.24 -26.63
CA SER A 413 -24.94 -8.53 -27.76
C SER A 413 -24.09 -8.50 -29.04
N MET A 414 -22.80 -8.82 -28.95
CA MET A 414 -21.92 -8.96 -30.12
C MET A 414 -22.11 -10.28 -30.86
N SER A 415 -22.73 -11.27 -30.21
CA SER A 415 -23.22 -12.46 -30.88
C SER A 415 -24.40 -12.03 -31.74
N GLY A 416 -24.27 -12.06 -33.07
CA GLY A 416 -25.45 -11.97 -33.93
C GLY A 416 -26.47 -13.01 -33.47
N GLU A 417 -27.76 -12.66 -33.49
CA GLU A 417 -28.83 -13.65 -33.45
C GLU A 417 -28.45 -14.77 -34.43
N ALA A 418 -28.29 -15.99 -33.90
CA ALA A 418 -27.97 -17.17 -34.68
C ALA A 418 -29.12 -17.54 -35.61
#